data_AF-A0A3D5D750-F1
#
_entry.id   AF-A0A3D5D750-F1
#
_cell.length_a   1.000
_cell.length_b   1.000
_cell.length_c   1.000
_cell.angle_alpha   90.00
_cell.angle_beta   90.00
_cell.angle_gamma   90.00
#
_symmetry.space_group_name_H-M   'P 1'
#
loop_
_entity.id
_entity.type
_entity.pdbx_description
1 polymer ?
#
loop_
_entity_poly.entity_id
_entity_poly.type
_entity_poly.pdbx_seq_one_letter_code
_entity_poly.pdbx_strand_id
1 'polypeptide(L)'
;MAQNEQGQEKTEQATPKKLEQLMESGSFAKSMEINTLVLLVAALLVLTFMAPKIVETFRLYMIGIFQQLNTIRMTPETFMDHFTDFFMRAGAVIIPVMIAGVLAGLISSL
;
A
#
# COMPACT_ATOMS: atom_id res chain seq x y z
N MET A 1 0.98 -31.10 -17.64
CA MET A 1 1.73 -30.89 -16.38
C MET A 1 2.96 -30.07 -16.73
N ALA A 2 2.89 -28.75 -16.62
CA ALA A 2 4.03 -27.85 -16.86
C ALA A 2 4.93 -27.90 -15.62
N GLN A 3 6.16 -28.37 -15.79
CA GLN A 3 7.11 -28.60 -14.72
C GLN A 3 7.63 -27.26 -14.20
N ASN A 4 7.67 -27.15 -12.87
CA ASN A 4 8.33 -26.10 -12.13
C ASN A 4 9.83 -26.04 -12.50
N GLU A 5 10.25 -25.00 -13.23
CA GLU A 5 11.66 -24.64 -13.43
C GLU A 5 12.12 -23.51 -12.48
N GLN A 6 11.59 -23.49 -11.26
CA GLN A 6 12.08 -22.66 -10.16
C GLN A 6 12.60 -23.61 -9.07
N GLY A 7 13.92 -23.81 -8.98
CA GLY A 7 14.42 -24.69 -7.91
C GLY A 7 15.87 -25.14 -7.93
N GLN A 8 16.75 -24.55 -8.74
CA GLN A 8 18.20 -24.74 -8.54
C GLN A 8 18.90 -23.38 -8.58
N GLU A 9 18.92 -22.70 -7.45
CA GLU A 9 19.97 -21.71 -7.19
C GLU A 9 21.30 -22.44 -7.20
N LYS A 10 21.99 -22.39 -8.35
CA LYS A 10 23.35 -22.89 -8.46
C LYS A 10 24.22 -22.07 -7.51
N THR A 11 24.68 -22.69 -6.43
CA THR A 11 25.63 -22.16 -5.43
C THR A 11 27.04 -21.93 -5.97
N GLU A 12 27.25 -22.08 -7.28
CA GLU A 12 28.50 -21.75 -7.96
C GLU A 12 28.53 -20.27 -8.32
N GLN A 13 29.63 -19.60 -7.98
CA GLN A 13 29.85 -18.21 -8.36
C GLN A 13 29.74 -18.07 -9.89
N ALA A 14 29.00 -17.05 -10.34
CA ALA A 14 28.85 -16.78 -11.76
C ALA A 14 30.23 -16.56 -12.39
N THR A 15 30.56 -17.35 -13.41
CA THR A 15 31.81 -17.22 -14.18
C THR A 15 31.89 -15.81 -14.80
N PRO A 16 33.09 -15.20 -14.99
CA PRO A 16 33.21 -13.81 -15.43
C PRO A 16 32.40 -13.47 -16.69
N LYS A 17 32.35 -14.41 -17.65
CA LYS A 17 31.57 -14.32 -18.89
C LYS A 17 30.05 -14.23 -18.65
N LYS A 18 29.54 -14.89 -17.61
CA LYS A 18 28.12 -14.85 -17.23
C LYS A 18 27.78 -13.55 -16.50
N LEU A 19 28.74 -13.00 -15.75
CA LEU A 19 28.61 -11.68 -15.11
C LEU A 19 28.57 -10.57 -16.17
N GLU A 20 29.48 -10.61 -17.16
CA GLU A 20 29.49 -9.70 -18.31
C GLU A 20 28.17 -9.76 -19.07
N GLN A 21 27.65 -10.95 -19.38
CA GLN A 21 26.35 -11.10 -20.04
C GLN A 21 25.17 -10.54 -19.23
N LEU A 22 25.20 -10.64 -17.90
CA LEU A 22 24.17 -10.04 -17.04
C LEU A 22 24.27 -8.51 -16.99
N MET A 23 25.49 -7.97 -17.10
CA MET A 23 25.73 -6.53 -17.22
C MET A 23 25.32 -6.00 -18.60
N GLU A 24 25.70 -6.69 -19.68
CA GLU A 24 25.35 -6.36 -21.07
C GLU A 24 23.85 -6.46 -21.32
N SER A 25 23.18 -7.45 -20.70
CA SER A 25 21.73 -7.63 -20.81
C SER A 25 20.91 -6.73 -19.87
N GLY A 26 21.54 -5.93 -19.01
CA GLY A 26 20.85 -5.09 -18.02
C GLY A 26 20.10 -5.88 -16.94
N SER A 27 20.24 -7.21 -16.92
CA SER A 27 19.54 -8.10 -15.98
C SER A 27 20.02 -7.94 -14.53
N PHE A 28 21.15 -7.27 -14.31
CA PHE A 28 21.67 -6.96 -12.96
C PHE A 28 20.70 -6.08 -12.14
N ALA A 29 20.01 -5.14 -12.78
CA ALA A 29 19.06 -4.26 -12.10
C ALA A 29 17.72 -4.94 -11.74
N LYS A 30 17.44 -6.12 -12.32
CA LYS A 30 16.14 -6.80 -12.22
C LYS A 30 16.15 -7.98 -11.25
N SER A 31 16.96 -7.93 -10.18
CA SER A 31 16.95 -8.99 -9.16
C SER A 31 15.64 -8.97 -8.36
N MET A 32 15.13 -10.14 -7.98
CA MET A 32 13.94 -10.28 -7.12
C MET A 32 14.06 -9.48 -5.82
N GLU A 33 15.29 -9.33 -5.31
CA GLU A 33 15.59 -8.56 -4.11
C GLU A 33 15.33 -7.07 -4.31
N ILE A 34 15.68 -6.49 -5.46
CA ILE A 34 15.44 -5.08 -5.76
C ILE A 34 13.93 -4.80 -5.85
N ASN A 35 13.16 -5.67 -6.50
CA ASN A 35 11.71 -5.52 -6.57
C ASN A 35 11.09 -5.53 -5.16
N THR A 36 11.48 -6.47 -4.31
CA THR A 36 10.97 -6.56 -2.93
C THR A 36 11.35 -5.32 -2.10
N LEU A 37 12.57 -4.81 -2.26
CA LEU A 37 13.04 -3.59 -1.60
C LEU A 37 12.23 -2.36 -2.06
N VAL A 38 12.01 -2.22 -3.36
CA VAL A 38 11.24 -1.11 -3.94
C VAL A 38 9.80 -1.13 -3.44
N LEU A 39 9.16 -2.30 -3.38
CA LEU A 39 7.82 -2.46 -2.82
C LEU A 39 7.77 -2.02 -1.35
N LEU A 40 8.74 -2.46 -0.54
CA LEU A 40 8.82 -2.09 0.89
C LEU A 40 8.99 -0.59 1.08
N VAL A 41 9.92 0.03 0.34
CA VAL A 41 10.14 1.48 0.40
C VAL A 41 8.90 2.24 -0.05
N ALA A 42 8.28 1.82 -1.14
CA ALA A 42 7.07 2.46 -1.64
C ALA A 42 5.91 2.34 -0.65
N ALA A 43 5.69 1.16 -0.05
CA ALA A 43 4.70 0.96 0.99
C ALA A 43 4.96 1.84 2.23
N LEU A 44 6.22 1.94 2.66
CA LEU A 44 6.61 2.79 3.78
C LEU A 44 6.30 4.26 3.47
N LEU A 45 6.69 4.75 2.29
CA LEU A 45 6.43 6.11 1.84
C LEU A 45 4.92 6.42 1.86
N VAL A 46 4.10 5.57 1.25
CA VAL A 46 2.64 5.70 1.24
C VAL A 46 2.08 5.81 2.66
N LEU A 47 2.55 4.96 3.57
CA LEU A 47 2.15 5.00 4.98
C LEU A 47 2.55 6.32 5.65
N THR A 48 3.81 6.76 5.53
CA THR A 48 4.28 8.01 6.14
C THR A 48 3.55 9.24 5.61
N PHE A 49 3.28 9.32 4.31
CA PHE A 49 2.55 10.45 3.73
C PHE A 49 1.07 10.46 4.11
N MET A 50 0.44 9.29 4.26
CA MET A 50 -0.98 9.23 4.62
C MET A 50 -1.25 9.28 6.12
N ALA A 51 -0.29 8.88 6.97
CA ALA A 51 -0.46 8.84 8.42
C ALA A 51 -1.02 10.14 9.03
N PRO A 52 -0.53 11.35 8.68
CA PRO A 52 -1.09 12.60 9.21
C PRO A 52 -2.58 12.77 8.88
N LYS A 53 -2.97 12.47 7.64
CA LYS A 53 -4.36 12.60 7.18
C LYS A 53 -5.28 11.60 7.90
N ILE A 54 -4.81 10.37 8.12
CA ILE A 54 -5.55 9.35 8.88
C ILE A 54 -5.81 9.84 10.31
N VAL A 55 -4.76 10.29 10.99
CA VAL A 55 -4.84 10.78 12.38
C VAL A 55 -5.73 12.01 12.49
N GLU A 56 -5.59 12.97 11.58
CA GLU A 56 -6.42 14.18 11.55
C GLU A 56 -7.90 13.85 11.34
N THR A 57 -8.20 13.00 10.36
CA THR A 57 -9.58 12.58 10.08
C THR A 57 -10.20 11.90 11.31
N PHE A 58 -9.44 11.01 11.96
CA PHE A 58 -9.89 10.32 13.16
C PHE A 58 -10.12 11.30 14.32
N ARG A 59 -9.19 12.23 14.53
CA ARG A 59 -9.30 13.27 15.56
C ARG A 59 -10.53 14.15 15.35
N LEU A 60 -10.75 14.64 14.14
CA LEU A 60 -11.91 15.48 13.81
C LEU A 60 -13.22 14.72 13.97
N TYR A 61 -13.26 13.46 13.55
CA TYR A 61 -14.43 12.61 13.73
C TYR A 61 -14.76 12.39 15.22
N MET A 62 -13.74 12.09 16.02
CA MET A 62 -13.88 11.90 17.46
C MET A 62 -14.38 13.18 18.16
N ILE A 63 -13.77 14.34 17.85
CA ILE A 63 -14.23 15.64 18.37
C ILE A 63 -15.69 15.90 17.97
N GLY A 64 -16.06 15.63 16.71
CA GLY A 64 -17.43 15.80 16.22
C GLY A 64 -18.44 14.96 17.01
N ILE A 65 -18.13 13.68 17.25
CA ILE A 65 -18.98 12.81 18.07
C ILE A 65 -19.14 13.39 19.48
N PHE A 66 -18.02 13.72 20.16
CA PHE A 66 -18.07 14.22 21.53
C PHE A 66 -18.83 15.54 21.68
N GLN A 67 -18.75 16.43 20.68
CA GLN A 67 -19.52 17.68 20.66
C GLN A 67 -21.02 17.44 20.47
N GLN A 68 -21.39 16.42 19.70
CA GLN A 68 -22.78 16.13 19.35
C GLN A 68 -23.47 15.22 20.37
N LEU A 69 -22.77 14.68 21.38
CA LEU A 69 -23.34 13.81 22.43
C LEU A 69 -24.53 14.44 23.17
N ASN A 70 -24.58 15.77 23.30
CA ASN A 70 -25.68 16.46 23.99
C ASN A 70 -26.89 16.71 23.08
N THR A 71 -26.75 16.60 21.76
CA THR A 71 -27.78 16.94 20.76
C THR A 71 -28.28 15.76 19.94
N ILE A 72 -27.57 14.62 19.94
CA ILE A 72 -27.97 13.43 19.19
C ILE A 72 -29.16 12.75 19.90
N ARG A 73 -30.35 12.89 19.31
CA ARG A 73 -31.43 11.92 19.49
C ARG A 73 -31.25 10.86 18.40
N MET A 74 -30.83 9.65 18.79
CA MET A 74 -30.76 8.52 17.86
C MET A 74 -32.18 8.13 17.45
N THR A 75 -32.67 8.68 16.33
CA THR A 75 -33.93 8.27 15.70
C THR A 75 -33.63 7.41 14.47
N PRO A 76 -34.57 6.55 14.03
CA PRO A 76 -34.40 5.77 12.81
C PRO A 76 -34.10 6.62 11.55
N GLU A 77 -34.60 7.86 11.48
CA GLU A 77 -34.33 8.75 10.34
C GLU A 77 -32.88 9.26 10.33
N THR A 78 -32.35 9.64 11.49
CA THR A 78 -31.00 10.22 11.60
C THR A 78 -29.90 9.16 11.53
N PHE A 79 -30.21 7.90 11.79
CA PHE A 79 -29.27 6.79 11.73
C PHE A 79 -28.67 6.60 10.32
N MET A 80 -29.50 6.67 9.27
CA MET A 80 -29.03 6.47 7.90
C MET A 80 -28.04 7.56 7.46
N ASP A 81 -28.29 8.80 7.86
CA ASP A 81 -27.41 9.93 7.56
C ASP A 81 -26.05 9.77 8.26
N HIS A 82 -26.04 9.41 9.55
CA HIS A 82 -24.80 9.17 10.29
C HIS A 82 -24.01 7.98 9.73
N PHE A 83 -24.71 6.92 9.32
CA PHE A 83 -24.09 5.75 8.71
C PHE A 83 -23.43 6.09 7.37
N THR A 84 -24.10 6.89 6.54
CA THR A 84 -23.56 7.31 5.24
C THR A 84 -22.37 8.26 5.42
N ASP A 85 -22.45 9.21 6.36
CA ASP A 85 -21.36 10.14 6.66
C ASP A 85 -20.12 9.41 7.18
N PHE A 86 -20.30 8.37 8.01
CA PHE A 86 -19.22 7.48 8.43
C PHE A 86 -18.55 6.79 7.24
N PHE A 87 -19.33 6.19 6.33
CA PHE A 87 -18.81 5.52 5.15
C PHE A 87 -18.08 6.49 4.21
N MET A 88 -18.59 7.70 4.01
CA MET A 88 -17.92 8.73 3.21
C MET A 88 -16.58 9.14 3.82
N ARG A 89 -16.53 9.38 5.14
CA ARG A 89 -15.28 9.73 5.84
C ARG A 89 -14.26 8.58 5.80
N ALA A 90 -14.72 7.35 6.01
CA ALA A 90 -13.88 6.16 5.91
C ALA A 90 -13.34 5.99 4.48
N GLY A 91 -14.20 6.13 3.46
CA GLY A 91 -13.82 6.08 2.05
C GLY A 91 -12.80 7.14 1.66
N ALA A 92 -12.95 8.38 2.14
CA ALA A 92 -12.01 9.48 1.88
C ALA A 92 -10.59 9.25 2.43
N VAL A 93 -10.43 8.31 3.37
CA VAL A 93 -9.15 7.89 3.93
C VAL A 93 -8.65 6.60 3.28
N ILE A 94 -9.52 5.60 3.12
CA ILE A 94 -9.16 4.27 2.62
C ILE A 94 -8.86 4.30 1.12
N ILE A 95 -9.69 4.97 0.30
CA ILE A 95 -9.55 4.97 -1.16
C ILE A 95 -8.18 5.51 -1.59
N PRO A 96 -7.69 6.66 -1.08
CA PRO A 96 -6.36 7.16 -1.44
C PRO A 96 -5.22 6.22 -1.03
N VAL A 97 -5.32 5.53 0.11
CA VAL A 97 -4.31 4.54 0.55
C VAL A 97 -4.29 3.37 -0.41
N MET A 98 -5.47 2.87 -0.79
CA MET A 98 -5.59 1.76 -1.73
C MET A 98 -5.01 2.11 -3.10
N ILE A 99 -5.33 3.30 -3.63
CA ILE A 99 -4.78 3.77 -4.91
C ILE A 99 -3.25 3.89 -4.81
N ALA A 100 -2.74 4.49 -3.73
CA ALA A 100 -1.31 4.65 -3.54
C ALA A 100 -0.58 3.30 -3.42
N GLY A 101 -1.17 2.32 -2.73
CA GLY A 101 -0.64 0.96 -2.64
C GLY A 101 -0.64 0.21 -3.99
N VAL A 102 -1.70 0.37 -4.78
CA VAL A 102 -1.75 -0.20 -6.15
C VAL A 102 -0.66 0.41 -7.04
N LEU A 103 -0.50 1.73 -7.01
CA LEU A 103 0.55 2.42 -7.77
C LEU A 103 1.95 1.98 -7.34
N ALA A 104 2.19 1.86 -6.03
CA ALA A 104 3.44 1.35 -5.48
C ALA A 104 3.76 -0.07 -5.99
N GLY A 105 2.76 -0.96 -6.00
CA GLY A 105 2.90 -2.33 -6.50
C GLY A 105 3.20 -2.36 -8.01
N LEU A 106 2.51 -1.53 -8.80
CA LEU A 106 2.74 -1.43 -10.24
C LEU A 106 4.17 -0.95 -10.55
N ILE A 107 4.64 0.09 -9.85
CA ILE A 107 6.01 0.62 -10.00
C ILE A 107 7.05 -0.45 -9.65
N SER A 108 6.79 -1.24 -8.61
CA SER A 108 7.69 -2.33 -8.21
C SER A 108 7.78 -3.44 -9.27
N SER A 109 6.68 -3.72 -9.96
CA SER A 109 6.62 -4.80 -10.96
C SER A 109 7.25 -4.48 -12.32
N LEU A 110 7.60 -3.22 -12.57
CA LEU A 110 8.23 -2.71 -13.80
C LEU A 110 9.76 -2.86 -13.72
#